data_AF-A0A1V6KKL6-F1
#
_entry.id   AF-A0A1V6KKL6-F1
#
_cell.length_a   1.000
_cell.length_b   1.000
_cell.length_c   1.000
_cell.angle_alpha   90.00
_cell.angle_beta   90.00
_cell.angle_gamma   90.00
#
_symmetry.space_group_name_H-M   'P 1'
#
loop_
_entity.id
_entity.type
_entity.pdbx_description
1 polymer ?
#
loop_
_entity_poly.entity_id
_entity_poly.type
_entity_poly.pdbx_seq_one_letter_code
_entity_poly.pdbx_strand_id
1 'polypeptide(L)'
;MTWTGQPTPATAVYLGYGKISDGKSIKVAVPESTTITAGKFYLLESFLGCAAQDVTTGAGETSEAVLSIEAAEYETDQINAAEAFAKGADVYWDSSNKRLTTTATALYAGQVTVAKDANNVIWFKLSPRVITNADALADFLRNSVQAGLLAGAPTTASTHADAGAFDFNVDVAAGLVKVHNVLKEFAVQADFDIDNGAESPLSAAKPDIIYTVVAAEANGVVTMVPVAGAAAAADAAAAPTTAAITAAVGHANWIRLFNTRLHRTDAAACTQTYDNSVRPSY
;
A
#
# COMPACT_ATOMS: atom_id res chain seq x y z
N MET A 1 -17.39 -50.00 -21.31
CA MET A 1 -18.37 -51.01 -21.77
C MET A 1 -18.22 -51.16 -23.28
N THR A 2 -17.82 -52.34 -23.76
CA THR A 2 -17.77 -52.67 -25.19
C THR A 2 -19.18 -53.07 -25.64
N TRP A 3 -19.72 -52.37 -26.64
CA TRP A 3 -21.04 -52.66 -27.20
C TRP A 3 -20.97 -53.87 -28.14
N THR A 4 -21.95 -54.77 -28.04
CA THR A 4 -22.03 -55.99 -28.86
C THR A 4 -22.34 -55.63 -30.32
N GLY A 5 -21.32 -55.68 -31.18
CA GLY A 5 -21.41 -55.37 -32.61
C GLY A 5 -20.20 -54.62 -33.20
N GLN A 6 -19.17 -54.32 -32.42
CA GLN A 6 -17.98 -53.61 -32.89
C GLN A 6 -16.94 -54.59 -33.50
N PRO A 7 -16.52 -54.42 -34.78
CA PRO A 7 -15.67 -55.40 -35.48
C PRO A 7 -14.20 -55.45 -35.03
N THR A 8 -13.78 -54.59 -34.10
CA THR A 8 -12.43 -54.61 -33.51
C THR A 8 -12.48 -54.17 -32.04
N PRO A 9 -11.75 -54.83 -31.11
CA PRO A 9 -11.68 -54.39 -29.73
C PRO A 9 -11.07 -52.98 -29.65
N ALA A 10 -11.80 -52.03 -29.08
CA ALA A 10 -11.27 -50.71 -28.76
C ALA A 10 -11.05 -50.61 -27.24
N THR A 11 -9.84 -50.26 -26.83
CA THR A 11 -9.51 -49.94 -25.43
C THR A 11 -9.95 -48.51 -25.14
N ALA A 12 -10.95 -48.33 -24.26
CA ALA A 12 -11.30 -47.00 -23.77
C ALA A 12 -10.24 -46.53 -22.76
N VAL A 13 -9.53 -45.46 -23.08
CA VAL A 13 -8.66 -44.75 -22.13
C VAL A 13 -9.45 -43.55 -21.60
N TYR A 14 -9.86 -43.60 -20.32
CA TYR A 14 -10.43 -42.44 -19.65
C TYR A 14 -9.29 -41.58 -19.08
N LEU A 15 -9.14 -40.36 -19.59
CA LEU A 15 -8.20 -39.38 -19.04
C LEU A 15 -8.72 -38.90 -17.67
N GLY A 16 -7.94 -39.09 -16.62
CA GLY A 16 -8.23 -38.59 -15.28
C GLY A 16 -8.20 -37.06 -15.24
N TYR A 17 -9.38 -36.47 -15.00
CA TYR A 17 -9.74 -35.07 -14.71
C TYR A 17 -8.75 -33.95 -15.10
N GLY A 18 -9.15 -33.15 -16.09
CA GLY A 18 -8.60 -31.81 -16.38
C GLY A 18 -9.34 -30.70 -15.63
N LYS A 19 -9.45 -29.51 -16.24
CA LYS A 19 -10.28 -28.39 -15.78
C LYS A 19 -11.67 -28.89 -15.36
N ILE A 20 -12.03 -28.69 -14.08
CA ILE A 20 -13.32 -29.13 -13.53
C ILE A 20 -14.43 -28.13 -13.82
N SER A 21 -14.11 -26.83 -13.85
CA SER A 21 -15.04 -25.74 -14.08
C SER A 21 -14.29 -24.49 -14.54
N ASP A 22 -15.01 -23.53 -15.11
CA ASP A 22 -14.52 -22.18 -15.44
C ASP A 22 -14.37 -21.29 -14.19
N GLY A 23 -14.65 -21.81 -12.98
CA GLY A 23 -14.56 -21.05 -11.73
C GLY A 23 -15.69 -20.04 -11.55
N LYS A 24 -16.77 -20.14 -12.33
CA LYS A 24 -17.95 -19.27 -12.26
C LYS A 24 -18.90 -19.64 -11.11
N SER A 25 -18.80 -20.88 -10.66
CA SER A 25 -19.48 -21.37 -9.47
C SER A 25 -18.59 -22.35 -8.72
N ILE A 26 -18.78 -22.40 -7.41
CA ILE A 26 -18.07 -23.26 -6.50
C ILE A 26 -19.06 -23.95 -5.56
N LYS A 27 -18.75 -25.19 -5.21
CA LYS A 27 -19.50 -25.91 -4.19
C LYS A 27 -18.81 -25.72 -2.83
N VAL A 28 -19.58 -25.35 -1.82
CA VAL A 28 -19.10 -25.03 -0.47
C VAL A 28 -19.91 -25.78 0.57
N ALA A 29 -19.31 -26.06 1.72
CA ALA A 29 -20.00 -26.68 2.85
C ALA A 29 -20.99 -25.69 3.51
N VAL A 30 -22.19 -26.19 3.80
CA VAL A 30 -23.21 -25.50 4.59
C VAL A 30 -23.17 -26.07 6.01
N PRO A 31 -22.90 -25.24 7.05
CA PRO A 31 -22.85 -25.70 8.43
C PRO A 31 -24.24 -26.10 8.93
N GLU A 32 -24.30 -26.76 10.08
CA GLU A 32 -25.56 -27.15 10.73
C GLU A 32 -26.46 -25.95 11.07
N SER A 33 -27.75 -26.22 11.24
CA SER A 33 -28.77 -25.22 11.62
C SER A 33 -28.78 -23.96 10.75
N THR A 34 -28.55 -24.13 9.43
CA THR A 34 -28.42 -23.03 8.47
C THR A 34 -29.46 -23.14 7.39
N THR A 35 -30.08 -22.02 7.03
CA THR A 35 -30.95 -21.89 5.86
C THR A 35 -30.30 -20.98 4.83
N ILE A 36 -30.03 -21.55 3.67
CA ILE A 36 -29.60 -20.87 2.45
C ILE A 36 -30.79 -20.77 1.52
N THR A 37 -31.02 -19.58 0.97
CA THR A 37 -32.09 -19.30 0.01
C THR A 37 -31.49 -18.98 -1.34
N ALA A 38 -32.00 -19.61 -2.39
CA ALA A 38 -31.59 -19.36 -3.77
C ALA A 38 -31.74 -17.86 -4.12
N GLY A 39 -30.79 -17.32 -4.89
CA GLY A 39 -30.78 -15.92 -5.30
C GLY A 39 -30.25 -14.94 -4.25
N LYS A 40 -29.89 -15.40 -3.04
CA LYS A 40 -29.27 -14.55 -2.00
C LYS A 40 -27.75 -14.76 -1.96
N PHE A 41 -27.04 -13.74 -1.52
CA PHE A 41 -25.60 -13.73 -1.31
C PHE A 41 -25.21 -14.31 0.03
N TYR A 42 -24.15 -15.11 0.01
CA TYR A 42 -23.56 -15.72 1.19
C TYR A 42 -22.04 -15.67 1.11
N LEU A 43 -21.42 -15.51 2.28
CA LEU A 43 -19.99 -15.72 2.49
C LEU A 43 -19.81 -17.06 3.21
N LEU A 44 -19.40 -18.08 2.49
CA LEU A 44 -19.13 -19.43 3.02
C LEU A 44 -17.72 -19.85 2.60
N GLU A 45 -16.95 -20.42 3.52
CA GLU A 45 -15.56 -20.84 3.26
C GLU A 45 -14.71 -19.74 2.59
N SER A 46 -14.94 -18.48 2.98
CA SER A 46 -14.30 -17.28 2.42
C SER A 46 -14.64 -16.95 0.95
N PHE A 47 -15.61 -17.63 0.35
CA PHE A 47 -16.18 -17.27 -0.95
C PHE A 47 -17.47 -16.49 -0.78
N LEU A 48 -17.48 -15.25 -1.29
CA LEU A 48 -18.70 -14.45 -1.42
C LEU A 48 -19.33 -14.72 -2.78
N GLY A 49 -20.57 -15.21 -2.80
CA GLY A 49 -21.29 -15.49 -4.03
C GLY A 49 -22.80 -15.62 -3.84
N CYS A 50 -23.53 -15.67 -4.95
CA CYS A 50 -24.97 -15.83 -4.97
C CYS A 50 -25.35 -17.33 -4.96
N ALA A 51 -26.20 -17.76 -4.03
CA ALA A 51 -26.63 -19.14 -3.92
C ALA A 51 -27.51 -19.55 -5.10
N ALA A 52 -27.18 -20.68 -5.73
CA ALA A 52 -27.94 -21.21 -6.85
C ALA A 52 -29.18 -22.04 -6.44
N GLN A 53 -29.28 -22.40 -5.16
CA GLN A 53 -30.28 -23.34 -4.65
C GLN A 53 -30.60 -23.08 -3.17
N ASP A 54 -31.78 -23.54 -2.75
CA ASP A 54 -32.16 -23.58 -1.35
C ASP A 54 -31.46 -24.76 -0.65
N VAL A 55 -30.96 -24.55 0.56
CA VAL A 55 -30.40 -25.59 1.42
C VAL A 55 -30.84 -25.33 2.85
N THR A 56 -31.35 -26.34 3.54
CA THR A 56 -31.64 -26.27 4.99
C THR A 56 -30.94 -27.42 5.67
N THR A 57 -30.20 -27.12 6.73
CA THR A 57 -29.54 -28.12 7.59
C THR A 57 -30.15 -28.08 8.99
N GLY A 58 -30.43 -29.25 9.56
CA GLY A 58 -30.81 -29.40 10.96
C GLY A 58 -29.59 -29.41 11.90
N ALA A 59 -29.83 -29.70 13.19
CA ALA A 59 -28.76 -29.91 14.16
C ALA A 59 -28.00 -31.23 13.85
N GLY A 60 -26.67 -31.19 13.83
CA GLY A 60 -25.81 -32.32 13.49
C GLY A 60 -25.72 -32.63 11.99
N GLU A 61 -26.35 -31.82 11.14
CA GLU A 61 -26.40 -32.04 9.69
C GLU A 61 -25.55 -31.01 8.96
N THR A 62 -24.73 -31.45 8.01
CA THR A 62 -24.06 -30.58 7.03
C THR A 62 -24.56 -30.90 5.65
N SER A 63 -24.58 -29.91 4.77
CA SER A 63 -24.93 -30.09 3.37
C SER A 63 -23.97 -29.32 2.48
N GLU A 64 -24.21 -29.32 1.17
CA GLU A 64 -23.43 -28.54 0.22
C GLU A 64 -24.34 -27.54 -0.50
N ALA A 65 -23.85 -26.32 -0.68
CA ALA A 65 -24.49 -25.30 -1.51
C ALA A 65 -23.57 -24.95 -2.68
N VAL A 66 -24.18 -24.54 -3.80
CA VAL A 66 -23.45 -23.98 -4.94
C VAL A 66 -23.57 -22.47 -4.88
N LEU A 67 -22.43 -21.78 -4.83
CA LEU A 67 -22.34 -20.32 -4.94
C LEU A 67 -21.84 -19.93 -6.33
N SER A 68 -22.57 -19.06 -7.01
CA SER A 68 -22.10 -18.33 -8.19
C SER A 68 -21.17 -17.21 -7.73
N ILE A 69 -19.90 -17.29 -8.15
CA ILE A 69 -18.83 -16.35 -7.78
C ILE A 69 -18.30 -15.59 -9.00
N GLU A 70 -19.01 -15.66 -10.11
CA GLU A 70 -18.61 -15.03 -11.36
C GLU A 70 -18.54 -13.50 -11.19
N ALA A 71 -17.56 -12.88 -11.84
CA ALA A 71 -17.42 -11.42 -11.85
C ALA A 71 -18.43 -10.79 -12.84
N ALA A 72 -19.72 -11.00 -12.56
CA ALA A 72 -20.85 -10.57 -13.36
C ALA A 72 -21.65 -9.48 -12.63
N GLU A 73 -22.63 -8.92 -13.34
CA GLU A 73 -23.63 -8.03 -12.78
C GLU A 73 -24.75 -8.86 -12.16
N TYR A 74 -25.13 -8.52 -10.93
CA TYR A 74 -26.19 -9.18 -10.19
C TYR A 74 -27.21 -8.16 -9.71
N GLU A 75 -28.48 -8.53 -9.78
CA GLU A 75 -29.58 -7.83 -9.14
C GLU A 75 -29.77 -8.36 -7.71
N THR A 76 -29.94 -7.46 -6.74
CA THR A 76 -30.23 -7.87 -5.37
C THR A 76 -30.93 -6.79 -4.54
N ASP A 77 -31.78 -7.24 -3.63
CA ASP A 77 -32.42 -6.48 -2.55
C ASP A 77 -31.72 -6.72 -1.20
N GLN A 78 -30.67 -7.56 -1.15
CA GLN A 78 -29.96 -7.93 0.08
C GLN A 78 -28.95 -6.86 0.48
N ILE A 79 -29.47 -5.66 0.73
CA ILE A 79 -28.70 -4.45 0.99
C ILE A 79 -29.12 -3.79 2.30
N ASN A 80 -28.31 -2.86 2.79
CA ASN A 80 -28.74 -1.92 3.81
C ASN A 80 -29.70 -0.88 3.18
N ALA A 81 -31.01 -1.11 3.25
CA ALA A 81 -32.04 -0.26 2.64
C ALA A 81 -31.99 1.22 3.09
N ALA A 82 -31.34 1.55 4.21
CA ALA A 82 -31.15 2.92 4.65
C ALA A 82 -30.09 3.70 3.83
N GLU A 83 -29.17 3.01 3.15
CA GLU A 83 -28.08 3.63 2.37
C GLU A 83 -28.51 3.90 0.92
N ALA A 84 -27.85 4.86 0.26
CA ALA A 84 -28.28 5.37 -1.03
C ALA A 84 -27.91 4.49 -2.23
N PHE A 85 -26.78 3.78 -2.19
CA PHE A 85 -26.25 2.96 -3.30
C PHE A 85 -26.35 3.67 -4.67
N ALA A 86 -25.68 4.80 -4.80
CA ALA A 86 -25.60 5.51 -6.07
C ALA A 86 -24.79 4.70 -7.11
N LYS A 87 -25.07 4.90 -8.40
CA LYS A 87 -24.28 4.30 -9.48
C LYS A 87 -22.80 4.68 -9.34
N GLY A 88 -21.90 3.70 -9.44
CA GLY A 88 -20.46 3.84 -9.24
C GLY A 88 -20.00 3.76 -7.79
N ALA A 89 -20.92 3.67 -6.81
CA ALA A 89 -20.53 3.49 -5.41
C ALA A 89 -19.89 2.12 -5.19
N ASP A 90 -18.85 2.10 -4.37
CA ASP A 90 -18.26 0.86 -3.87
C ASP A 90 -19.22 0.15 -2.90
N VAL A 91 -19.21 -1.18 -2.98
CA VAL A 91 -20.07 -2.07 -2.21
C VAL A 91 -19.19 -3.05 -1.45
N TYR A 92 -19.57 -3.30 -0.20
CA TYR A 92 -18.88 -4.15 0.74
C TYR A 92 -19.85 -5.17 1.33
N TRP A 93 -19.32 -6.28 1.83
CA TRP A 93 -20.10 -7.29 2.53
C TRP A 93 -20.09 -7.05 4.03
N ASP A 94 -21.27 -6.84 4.61
CA ASP A 94 -21.47 -6.81 6.05
C ASP A 94 -21.69 -8.24 6.56
N SER A 95 -20.63 -8.81 7.14
CA SER A 95 -20.66 -10.17 7.67
C SER A 95 -21.54 -10.33 8.92
N SER A 96 -21.87 -9.25 9.60
CA SER A 96 -22.72 -9.27 10.80
C SER A 96 -24.19 -9.27 10.42
N ASN A 97 -24.59 -8.36 9.53
CA ASN A 97 -25.97 -8.24 9.09
C ASN A 97 -26.29 -9.08 7.84
N LYS A 98 -25.30 -9.80 7.29
CA LYS A 98 -25.42 -10.69 6.12
C LYS A 98 -26.05 -9.98 4.91
N ARG A 99 -25.55 -8.78 4.61
CA ARG A 99 -26.08 -7.93 3.52
C ARG A 99 -24.99 -7.04 2.94
N LEU A 100 -25.25 -6.47 1.77
CA LEU A 100 -24.37 -5.49 1.14
C LEU A 100 -24.55 -4.11 1.77
N THR A 101 -23.47 -3.33 1.80
CA THR A 101 -23.42 -1.96 2.33
C THR A 101 -22.44 -1.11 1.52
N THR A 102 -22.69 0.19 1.44
CA THR A 102 -21.70 1.18 0.93
C THR A 102 -20.73 1.62 2.03
N THR A 103 -20.99 1.26 3.29
CA THR A 103 -20.06 1.48 4.39
C THR A 103 -18.90 0.50 4.26
N ALA A 104 -17.67 1.00 4.24
CA ALA A 104 -16.50 0.17 4.05
C ALA A 104 -16.39 -0.94 5.13
N THR A 105 -16.21 -2.18 4.69
CA THR A 105 -15.91 -3.34 5.55
C THR A 105 -14.60 -4.01 5.13
N ALA A 106 -14.17 -5.03 5.86
CA ALA A 106 -12.97 -5.81 5.53
C ALA A 106 -13.12 -6.63 4.22
N LEU A 107 -14.33 -6.77 3.69
CA LEU A 107 -14.59 -7.50 2.45
C LEU A 107 -15.28 -6.58 1.44
N TYR A 108 -14.50 -6.07 0.49
CA TYR A 108 -15.05 -5.44 -0.70
C TYR A 108 -15.82 -6.48 -1.50
N ALA A 109 -17.01 -6.13 -1.95
CA ALA A 109 -17.91 -7.00 -2.69
C ALA A 109 -17.99 -6.59 -4.17
N GLY A 110 -17.84 -5.31 -4.51
CA GLY A 110 -17.95 -4.85 -5.89
C GLY A 110 -18.34 -3.39 -6.03
N GLN A 111 -18.94 -3.03 -7.16
CA GLN A 111 -19.36 -1.65 -7.46
C GLN A 111 -20.78 -1.62 -8.04
N VAL A 112 -21.59 -0.65 -7.61
CA VAL A 112 -22.96 -0.43 -8.09
C VAL A 112 -22.94 0.00 -9.56
N THR A 113 -23.75 -0.64 -10.38
CA THR A 113 -23.91 -0.35 -11.81
C THR A 113 -25.27 0.26 -12.15
N VAL A 114 -26.31 -0.08 -11.37
CA VAL A 114 -27.63 0.58 -11.36
C VAL A 114 -27.98 0.97 -9.93
N ALA A 115 -28.34 2.25 -9.75
CA ALA A 115 -28.65 2.80 -8.44
C ALA A 115 -29.91 2.17 -7.82
N LYS A 116 -30.02 2.27 -6.49
CA LYS A 116 -31.15 1.72 -5.73
C LYS A 116 -32.49 2.28 -6.20
N ASP A 117 -33.45 1.40 -6.43
CA ASP A 117 -34.82 1.76 -6.80
C ASP A 117 -35.77 1.93 -5.59
N ALA A 118 -37.04 2.19 -5.85
CA ALA A 118 -38.08 2.33 -4.82
C ALA A 118 -38.37 1.03 -4.04
N ASN A 119 -37.97 -0.13 -4.58
CA ASN A 119 -38.14 -1.43 -3.95
C ASN A 119 -36.89 -1.87 -3.16
N ASN A 120 -35.88 -0.99 -3.05
CA ASN A 120 -34.56 -1.28 -2.46
C ASN A 120 -33.75 -2.33 -3.22
N VAL A 121 -33.89 -2.36 -4.54
CA VAL A 121 -33.11 -3.23 -5.42
C VAL A 121 -31.98 -2.44 -6.07
N ILE A 122 -30.77 -3.01 -6.11
CA ILE A 122 -29.62 -2.47 -6.85
C ILE A 122 -29.13 -3.49 -7.89
N TRP A 123 -28.42 -3.01 -8.90
CA TRP A 123 -27.53 -3.86 -9.68
C TRP A 123 -26.08 -3.50 -9.37
N PHE A 124 -25.23 -4.50 -9.22
CA PHE A 124 -23.81 -4.30 -8.95
C PHE A 124 -22.97 -5.37 -9.63
N LYS A 125 -21.73 -5.01 -9.97
CA LYS A 125 -20.73 -5.97 -10.46
C LYS A 125 -20.02 -6.62 -9.28
N LEU A 126 -20.19 -7.93 -9.11
CA LEU A 126 -19.50 -8.71 -8.08
C LEU A 126 -18.00 -8.78 -8.40
N SER A 127 -17.16 -8.42 -7.44
CA SER A 127 -15.69 -8.45 -7.54
C SER A 127 -15.08 -8.54 -6.14
N PRO A 128 -15.29 -9.65 -5.41
CA PRO A 128 -14.92 -9.74 -4.01
C PRO A 128 -13.40 -9.63 -3.82
N ARG A 129 -12.99 -8.78 -2.88
CA ARG A 129 -11.59 -8.61 -2.47
C ARG A 129 -11.54 -8.34 -0.96
N VAL A 130 -10.65 -9.03 -0.24
CA VAL A 130 -10.36 -8.65 1.16
C VAL A 130 -9.62 -7.31 1.14
N ILE A 131 -10.17 -6.29 1.79
CA ILE A 131 -9.51 -5.00 1.99
C ILE A 131 -9.05 -4.92 3.44
N THR A 132 -7.74 -4.95 3.64
CA THR A 132 -7.12 -4.71 4.94
C THR A 132 -6.70 -3.25 5.03
N ASN A 133 -7.53 -2.42 5.67
CA ASN A 133 -7.12 -1.07 6.11
C ASN A 133 -5.92 -1.13 7.07
N ALA A 134 -5.73 -2.28 7.73
CA ALA A 134 -4.55 -2.58 8.53
C ALA A 134 -3.28 -2.72 7.68
N ASP A 135 -3.33 -3.15 6.42
CA ASP A 135 -2.10 -3.30 5.62
C ASP A 135 -1.65 -1.97 5.04
N ALA A 136 -2.58 -1.16 4.53
CA ALA A 136 -2.28 0.20 4.10
C ALA A 136 -1.85 1.10 5.27
N LEU A 137 -2.53 1.01 6.42
CA LEU A 137 -2.16 1.78 7.62
C LEU A 137 -0.90 1.22 8.28
N ALA A 138 -0.67 -0.09 8.31
CA ALA A 138 0.56 -0.63 8.89
C ALA A 138 1.75 -0.32 7.98
N ASP A 139 1.64 -0.34 6.65
CA ASP A 139 2.72 0.13 5.76
C ASP A 139 3.04 1.60 5.99
N PHE A 140 2.01 2.43 6.15
CA PHE A 140 2.17 3.83 6.50
C PHE A 140 2.81 4.03 7.88
N LEU A 141 2.30 3.36 8.93
CA LEU A 141 2.83 3.43 10.29
C LEU A 141 4.20 2.74 10.44
N ARG A 142 4.59 1.84 9.54
CA ARG A 142 5.90 1.17 9.53
C ARG A 142 7.04 2.13 9.20
N ASN A 143 6.75 3.20 8.43
CA ASN A 143 7.73 4.10 7.82
C ASN A 143 7.26 5.58 7.82
N SER A 144 6.92 6.11 9.00
CA SER A 144 6.36 7.47 9.15
C SER A 144 7.21 8.38 10.04
N VAL A 145 7.02 9.69 9.85
CA VAL A 145 7.61 10.77 10.65
C VAL A 145 6.48 11.65 11.16
N GLN A 146 6.39 11.87 12.48
CA GLN A 146 5.28 12.64 13.07
C GLN A 146 5.54 14.15 13.18
N ALA A 147 6.80 14.59 13.10
CA ALA A 147 7.15 16.01 13.20
C ALA A 147 8.16 16.38 12.11
N GLY A 148 7.98 17.56 11.52
CA GLY A 148 8.92 18.04 10.53
C GLY A 148 10.30 18.30 11.12
N LEU A 149 11.34 17.69 10.55
CA LEU A 149 12.68 17.72 11.11
C LEU A 149 13.57 18.91 10.72
N LEU A 150 13.36 19.64 9.62
CA LEU A 150 14.12 20.90 9.37
C LEU A 150 13.38 22.08 10.00
N ALA A 151 14.07 22.77 10.90
CA ALA A 151 13.54 23.90 11.68
C ALA A 151 13.84 25.26 11.05
N GLY A 152 14.96 25.38 10.33
CA GLY A 152 15.38 26.66 9.75
C GLY A 152 16.86 26.69 9.38
N ALA A 153 17.43 27.90 9.45
CA ALA A 153 18.86 28.10 9.22
C ALA A 153 19.68 27.66 10.45
N PRO A 154 20.83 27.00 10.24
CA PRO A 154 21.71 26.61 11.34
C PRO A 154 22.28 27.82 12.06
N THR A 155 22.68 27.63 13.32
CA THR A 155 23.36 28.67 14.10
C THR A 155 24.77 28.93 13.60
N THR A 156 25.45 27.88 13.15
CA THR A 156 26.71 27.95 12.40
C THR A 156 26.38 27.83 10.92
N ALA A 157 26.53 28.93 10.19
CA ALA A 157 26.23 28.94 8.75
C ALA A 157 27.09 27.93 7.99
N SER A 158 26.50 27.29 6.97
CA SER A 158 27.26 26.45 6.05
C SER A 158 28.34 27.26 5.34
N THR A 159 29.54 26.69 5.21
CA THR A 159 30.70 27.32 4.58
C THR A 159 31.33 26.45 3.51
N HIS A 160 31.98 27.10 2.55
CA HIS A 160 32.60 26.50 1.38
C HIS A 160 33.82 27.33 0.96
N ALA A 161 34.85 26.67 0.43
CA ALA A 161 35.89 27.32 -0.36
C ALA A 161 36.18 26.48 -1.62
N ASP A 162 36.34 27.14 -2.78
CA ASP A 162 36.73 26.48 -4.03
C ASP A 162 38.10 25.76 -3.84
N ALA A 163 38.13 24.45 -4.09
CA ALA A 163 39.29 23.59 -3.82
C ALA A 163 39.83 23.68 -2.38
N GLY A 164 38.95 23.98 -1.42
CA GLY A 164 39.28 24.11 -0.01
C GLY A 164 38.22 23.47 0.89
N ALA A 165 38.42 23.64 2.19
CA ALA A 165 37.57 23.02 3.20
C ALA A 165 36.13 23.54 3.13
N PHE A 166 35.20 22.68 3.55
CA PHE A 166 33.79 23.01 3.63
C PHE A 166 33.19 22.37 4.88
N ASP A 167 32.11 22.97 5.34
CA ASP A 167 31.32 22.49 6.48
C ASP A 167 29.86 22.86 6.23
N PHE A 168 29.00 21.87 6.06
CA PHE A 168 27.60 22.04 5.74
C PHE A 168 26.75 21.60 6.92
N ASN A 169 25.93 22.54 7.40
CA ASN A 169 25.09 22.37 8.58
C ASN A 169 23.63 22.67 8.24
N VAL A 170 22.72 22.06 9.00
CA VAL A 170 21.28 22.38 9.00
C VAL A 170 20.73 22.41 10.42
N ASP A 171 19.70 23.22 10.66
CA ASP A 171 18.96 23.20 11.94
C ASP A 171 17.85 22.14 11.88
N VAL A 172 17.90 21.19 12.82
CA VAL A 172 16.89 20.16 12.97
C VAL A 172 16.05 20.31 14.23
N ALA A 173 14.73 20.24 14.06
CA ALA A 173 13.76 20.16 15.15
C ALA A 173 13.76 18.77 15.81
N ALA A 174 13.20 18.70 17.02
CA ALA A 174 12.88 17.42 17.63
C ALA A 174 11.80 16.70 16.82
N GLY A 175 11.90 15.38 16.72
CA GLY A 175 10.88 14.59 16.04
C GLY A 175 10.89 13.12 16.38
N LEU A 176 9.74 12.50 16.22
CA LEU A 176 9.55 11.06 16.40
C LEU A 176 9.56 10.37 15.04
N VAL A 177 10.41 9.35 14.90
CA VAL A 177 10.58 8.60 13.66
C VAL A 177 10.40 7.10 13.93
N LYS A 178 9.68 6.43 13.01
CA LYS A 178 9.51 4.98 13.02
C LYS A 178 10.02 4.38 11.72
N VAL A 179 10.94 3.43 11.84
CA VAL A 179 11.48 2.66 10.70
C VAL A 179 11.44 1.19 11.09
N HIS A 180 10.81 0.34 10.28
CA HIS A 180 10.76 -1.11 10.49
C HIS A 180 10.35 -1.52 11.92
N ASN A 181 9.31 -0.89 12.47
CA ASN A 181 8.81 -1.08 13.85
C ASN A 181 9.70 -0.57 14.99
N VAL A 182 10.85 0.03 14.69
CA VAL A 182 11.71 0.68 15.67
C VAL A 182 11.34 2.16 15.76
N LEU A 183 11.01 2.62 16.97
CA LEU A 183 10.71 4.01 17.26
C LEU A 183 11.93 4.71 17.87
N LYS A 184 12.22 5.93 17.39
CA LYS A 184 13.23 6.79 17.98
C LYS A 184 12.76 8.24 18.03
N GLU A 185 13.02 8.88 19.16
CA GLU A 185 12.93 10.32 19.32
C GLU A 185 14.30 10.94 18.99
N PHE A 186 14.31 11.92 18.09
CA PHE A 186 15.45 12.77 17.82
C PHE A 186 15.33 14.05 18.64
N ALA A 187 16.41 14.41 19.31
CA ALA A 187 16.53 15.71 19.97
C ALA A 187 16.80 16.81 18.94
N VAL A 188 16.42 18.05 19.29
CA VAL A 188 16.78 19.26 18.52
C VAL A 188 18.29 19.35 18.37
N GLN A 189 18.78 19.66 17.17
CA GLN A 189 20.18 20.01 16.93
C GLN A 189 20.24 21.23 16.02
N ALA A 190 20.73 22.35 16.56
CA ALA A 190 20.82 23.59 15.80
C ALA A 190 21.83 23.54 14.65
N ASP A 191 22.88 22.74 14.80
CA ASP A 191 23.94 22.53 13.81
C ASP A 191 24.12 21.01 13.59
N PHE A 192 23.17 20.39 12.91
CA PHE A 192 23.35 19.02 12.40
C PHE A 192 24.27 19.07 11.18
N ASP A 193 25.48 18.55 11.37
CA ASP A 193 26.51 18.42 10.34
C ASP A 193 26.09 17.36 9.32
N ILE A 194 25.81 17.80 8.09
CA ILE A 194 25.39 16.93 6.99
C ILE A 194 26.58 16.46 6.16
N ASP A 195 27.65 17.25 6.07
CA ASP A 195 28.88 16.92 5.34
C ASP A 195 29.96 17.97 5.62
N ASN A 196 31.20 17.51 5.73
CA ASN A 196 32.37 18.35 5.88
C ASN A 196 33.60 17.65 5.31
N GLY A 197 34.60 18.43 4.92
CA GLY A 197 35.81 17.87 4.35
C GLY A 197 36.85 18.89 3.94
N ALA A 198 37.97 18.38 3.43
CA ALA A 198 39.11 19.19 3.03
C ALA A 198 38.97 19.84 1.64
N GLU A 199 38.12 19.27 0.77
CA GLU A 199 37.87 19.75 -0.58
C GLU A 199 36.37 19.74 -0.84
N SER A 200 35.83 20.91 -1.19
CA SER A 200 34.41 21.04 -1.43
C SER A 200 33.94 20.33 -2.70
N PRO A 201 32.74 19.71 -2.66
CA PRO A 201 32.09 19.18 -3.85
C PRO A 201 31.58 20.27 -4.81
N LEU A 202 31.47 21.52 -4.36
CA LEU A 202 30.98 22.64 -5.16
C LEU A 202 32.11 23.31 -5.94
N SER A 203 31.79 23.79 -7.15
CA SER A 203 32.71 24.57 -7.97
C SER A 203 31.95 25.48 -8.92
N ALA A 204 32.65 26.40 -9.60
CA ALA A 204 32.03 27.24 -10.63
C ALA A 204 31.35 26.42 -11.74
N ALA A 205 31.86 25.23 -12.08
CA ALA A 205 31.27 24.35 -13.10
C ALA A 205 30.12 23.49 -12.56
N LYS A 206 30.09 23.26 -11.24
CA LYS A 206 29.10 22.43 -10.53
C LYS A 206 28.63 23.18 -9.27
N PRO A 207 27.83 24.25 -9.42
CA PRO A 207 27.47 25.12 -8.31
C PRO A 207 26.41 24.53 -7.39
N ASP A 208 25.70 23.46 -7.78
CA ASP A 208 24.60 22.90 -6.99
C ASP A 208 24.84 21.47 -6.55
N ILE A 209 24.45 21.16 -5.33
CA ILE A 209 24.34 19.80 -4.80
C ILE A 209 23.10 19.68 -3.90
N ILE A 210 22.46 18.51 -3.90
CA ILE A 210 21.32 18.21 -3.03
C ILE A 210 21.72 17.08 -2.10
N TYR A 211 21.56 17.30 -0.79
CA TYR A 211 21.68 16.26 0.22
C TYR A 211 20.28 15.78 0.62
N THR A 212 20.13 14.46 0.74
CA THR A 212 18.97 13.83 1.36
C THR A 212 19.39 13.27 2.71
N VAL A 213 18.69 13.65 3.77
CA VAL A 213 18.87 13.03 5.08
C VAL A 213 17.79 11.97 5.26
N VAL A 214 18.21 10.76 5.64
CA VAL A 214 17.32 9.64 5.90
C VAL A 214 17.43 9.18 7.35
N ALA A 215 16.36 8.60 7.88
CA ALA A 215 16.44 7.77 9.07
C ALA A 215 16.66 6.33 8.62
N ALA A 216 17.79 5.74 9.01
CA ALA A 216 18.14 4.36 8.72
C ALA A 216 18.02 3.52 9.99
N GLU A 217 17.46 2.32 9.88
CA GLU A 217 17.38 1.35 10.97
C GLU A 217 18.30 0.17 10.72
N ALA A 218 19.22 -0.06 11.66
CA ALA A 218 20.04 -1.25 11.70
C ALA A 218 20.09 -1.80 13.13
N ASN A 219 19.78 -3.08 13.27
CA ASN A 219 19.88 -3.82 14.54
C ASN A 219 19.13 -3.15 15.71
N GLY A 220 17.94 -2.60 15.45
CA GLY A 220 17.13 -1.94 16.47
C GLY A 220 17.55 -0.51 16.79
N VAL A 221 18.49 0.07 16.05
CA VAL A 221 18.97 1.44 16.23
C VAL A 221 18.63 2.27 15.00
N VAL A 222 17.91 3.37 15.22
CA VAL A 222 17.64 4.35 14.17
C VAL A 222 18.69 5.46 14.20
N THR A 223 19.30 5.79 13.07
CA THR A 223 20.28 6.89 12.93
C THR A 223 19.90 7.81 11.77
N MET A 224 20.26 9.08 11.89
CA MET A 224 20.17 10.02 10.76
C MET A 224 21.42 9.84 9.90
N VAL A 225 21.23 9.63 8.60
CA VAL A 225 22.31 9.43 7.64
C VAL A 225 22.14 10.45 6.51
N PRO A 226 23.05 11.42 6.37
CA PRO A 226 23.09 12.29 5.21
C PRO A 226 23.66 11.54 4.01
N VAL A 227 23.05 11.72 2.84
CA VAL A 227 23.53 11.16 1.58
C VAL A 227 23.59 12.27 0.54
N ALA A 228 24.76 12.44 -0.07
CA ALA A 228 24.99 13.42 -1.11
C ALA A 228 24.46 12.94 -2.47
N GLY A 229 23.80 13.84 -3.20
CA GLY A 229 23.62 13.72 -4.64
C GLY A 229 24.92 14.03 -5.39
N ALA A 230 24.83 14.08 -6.73
CA ALA A 230 25.95 14.52 -7.54
C ALA A 230 25.95 16.04 -7.67
N ALA A 231 27.09 16.68 -7.41
CA ALA A 231 27.26 18.10 -7.73
C ALA A 231 27.13 18.31 -9.25
N ALA A 232 26.33 19.29 -9.66
CA ALA A 232 25.96 19.51 -11.05
C ALA A 232 25.82 21.00 -11.39
N ALA A 233 25.66 21.27 -12.68
CA ALA A 233 25.30 22.60 -13.19
C ALA A 233 24.00 23.10 -12.54
N ALA A 234 23.77 24.40 -12.60
CA ALA A 234 22.55 25.01 -12.08
C ALA A 234 21.30 24.31 -12.63
N ASP A 235 20.38 23.94 -11.72
CA ASP A 235 19.11 23.25 -12.00
C ASP A 235 19.20 21.83 -12.57
N ALA A 236 20.42 21.29 -12.72
CA ALA A 236 20.67 19.90 -13.07
C ALA A 236 20.98 19.01 -11.85
N ALA A 237 21.17 19.62 -10.67
CA ALA A 237 21.40 18.88 -9.43
C ALA A 237 20.14 18.10 -9.04
N ALA A 238 20.31 16.81 -8.79
CA ALA A 238 19.25 15.91 -8.39
C ALA A 238 19.56 15.32 -7.02
N ALA A 239 18.50 15.09 -6.23
CA ALA A 239 18.61 14.32 -5.00
C ALA A 239 19.14 12.91 -5.30
N PRO A 240 19.89 12.29 -4.37
CA PRO A 240 20.38 10.92 -4.54
C PRO A 240 19.21 9.95 -4.80
N THR A 241 19.44 9.03 -5.74
CA THR A 241 18.44 8.01 -6.09
C THR A 241 18.24 7.04 -4.93
N THR A 242 17.10 6.36 -4.90
CA THR A 242 16.83 5.29 -3.92
C THR A 242 17.95 4.24 -3.89
N ALA A 243 18.51 3.89 -5.05
CA ALA A 243 19.64 2.94 -5.12
C ALA A 243 20.91 3.49 -4.47
N ALA A 244 21.23 4.78 -4.70
CA ALA A 244 22.38 5.43 -4.09
C ALA A 244 22.24 5.54 -2.56
N ILE A 245 21.03 5.88 -2.08
CA ILE A 245 20.73 5.94 -0.63
C ILE A 245 20.89 4.54 0.01
N THR A 246 20.26 3.51 -0.57
CA THR A 246 20.39 2.13 -0.06
C THR A 246 21.84 1.66 -0.04
N ALA A 247 22.63 2.02 -1.05
CA ALA A 247 24.06 1.70 -1.08
C ALA A 247 24.84 2.44 0.02
N ALA A 248 24.59 3.74 0.22
CA ALA A 248 25.26 4.55 1.24
C ALA A 248 24.90 4.10 2.67
N VAL A 249 23.64 3.73 2.90
CA VAL A 249 23.15 3.22 4.19
C VAL A 249 23.59 1.77 4.43
N GLY A 250 23.79 0.99 3.37
CA GLY A 250 24.15 -0.43 3.43
C GLY A 250 22.97 -1.40 3.56
N HIS A 251 21.73 -0.90 3.62
CA HIS A 251 20.50 -1.68 3.66
C HIS A 251 19.29 -0.87 3.17
N ALA A 252 18.15 -1.54 2.96
CA ALA A 252 16.93 -0.91 2.45
C ALA A 252 15.98 -0.37 3.55
N ASN A 253 16.28 -0.63 4.83
CA ASN A 253 15.49 -0.15 5.97
C ASN A 253 15.76 1.33 6.26
N TRP A 254 15.21 2.22 5.45
CA TRP A 254 15.33 3.66 5.68
C TRP A 254 14.12 4.42 5.15
N ILE A 255 13.92 5.65 5.64
CA ILE A 255 12.91 6.59 5.15
C ILE A 255 13.52 7.97 4.95
N ARG A 256 13.03 8.72 3.94
CA ARG A 256 13.48 10.10 3.69
C ARG A 256 12.88 11.06 4.72
N LEU A 257 13.72 11.94 5.27
CA LEU A 257 13.30 12.94 6.26
C LEU A 257 13.15 14.32 5.63
N PHE A 258 14.11 14.73 4.82
CA PHE A 258 14.12 16.02 4.12
C PHE A 258 15.21 16.06 3.05
N ASN A 259 15.11 17.07 2.18
CA ASN A 259 16.17 17.46 1.27
C ASN A 259 16.67 18.87 1.63
N THR A 260 17.96 19.10 1.39
CA THR A 260 18.56 20.43 1.44
C THR A 260 19.43 20.63 0.20
N ARG A 261 19.23 21.76 -0.49
CA ARG A 261 20.03 22.15 -1.65
C ARG A 261 21.06 23.17 -1.19
N LEU A 262 22.32 22.94 -1.52
CA LEU A 262 23.39 23.92 -1.39
C LEU A 262 23.72 24.47 -2.77
N HIS A 263 23.81 25.79 -2.85
CA HIS A 263 24.10 26.54 -4.06
C HIS A 263 25.31 27.45 -3.83
N ARG A 264 26.37 27.28 -4.62
CA ARG A 264 27.53 28.17 -4.62
C ARG A 264 27.16 29.53 -5.20
N THR A 265 27.34 30.59 -4.40
CA THR A 265 27.12 31.98 -4.85
C THR A 265 28.42 32.68 -5.22
N ASP A 266 29.55 32.31 -4.61
CA ASP A 266 30.88 32.82 -4.93
C ASP A 266 31.96 31.79 -4.53
N ALA A 267 33.24 32.10 -4.76
CA ALA A 267 34.38 31.22 -4.49
C ALA A 267 34.51 30.80 -3.01
N ALA A 268 33.97 31.60 -2.08
CA ALA A 268 33.99 31.33 -0.65
C ALA A 268 32.59 31.47 0.00
N ALA A 269 31.53 31.34 -0.79
CA ALA A 269 30.17 31.55 -0.32
C ALA A 269 29.17 30.58 -0.96
N CYS A 270 28.19 30.17 -0.17
CA CYS A 270 27.05 29.37 -0.61
C CYS A 270 25.76 29.82 0.07
N THR A 271 24.63 29.48 -0.54
CA THR A 271 23.30 29.58 0.04
C THR A 271 22.67 28.20 0.14
N GLN A 272 21.64 28.08 0.97
CA GLN A 272 20.97 26.83 1.23
C GLN A 272 19.45 26.99 1.11
N THR A 273 18.80 26.02 0.50
CA THR A 273 17.34 25.95 0.39
C THR A 273 16.84 24.66 1.03
N TYR A 274 15.80 24.79 1.85
CA TYR A 274 15.25 23.71 2.66
C TYR A 274 13.97 23.17 2.03
N ASP A 275 13.87 21.85 1.87
CA ASP A 275 12.66 21.19 1.36
C ASP A 275 12.15 20.12 2.32
N ASN A 276 11.02 20.45 2.94
CA ASN A 276 10.29 19.61 3.89
C ASN A 276 9.17 18.78 3.24
N SER A 277 8.89 18.97 1.94
CA SER A 277 7.77 18.34 1.24
C SER A 277 7.99 16.86 0.92
N VAL A 278 9.24 16.38 1.01
CA VAL A 278 9.64 15.01 0.64
C VAL A 278 9.36 13.95 1.72
N ARG A 279 8.53 14.29 2.71
CA ARG A 279 8.19 13.43 3.85
C ARG A 279 7.02 12.51 3.52
N PRO A 280 7.05 11.24 3.94
CA PRO A 280 5.83 10.51 4.25
C PRO A 280 5.22 11.13 5.52
N SER A 281 4.46 12.21 5.34
CA SER A 281 3.64 12.80 6.41
C SER A 281 2.23 12.20 6.39
N TYR A 282 1.50 12.44 7.48
CA TYR A 282 0.07 12.16 7.66
C TYR A 282 -0.78 12.48 6.43
#